data_AF-A0A426UVN3-F1
#
_entry.id   AF-A0A426UVN3-F1
#
_cell.length_a   1.000
_cell.length_b   1.000
_cell.length_c   1.000
_cell.angle_alpha   90.00
_cell.angle_beta   90.00
_cell.angle_gamma   90.00
#
_symmetry.space_group_name_H-M   'P 1'
#
loop_
_entity.id
_entity.type
_entity.pdbx_description
1 polymer ?
#
loop_
_entity_poly.entity_id
_entity_poly.type
_entity_poly.pdbx_seq_one_letter_code
_entity_poly.pdbx_strand_id
1 'polypeptide(L)'
;MAAREIDTEAIQEYKALIQEQLDHLDEIIPRLKKGQVLGRLPAFGQLDASATARTNYETFHSTTWDNLQNLRVALSGMMATLQDSADLSEESDDAAVTELNSYEGEL
;
A
#
# COMPACT_ATOMS: atom_id res chain seq x y z
N MET A 1 30.94 11.93 -12.83
CA MET A 1 29.89 11.08 -12.25
C MET A 1 28.68 11.98 -12.08
N ALA A 2 27.56 11.70 -12.74
CA ALA A 2 26.34 12.48 -12.52
C ALA A 2 25.81 12.14 -11.13
N ALA A 3 25.62 13.14 -10.27
CA ALA A 3 24.96 12.94 -8.98
C ALA A 3 23.55 12.40 -9.25
N ARG A 4 23.21 11.26 -8.65
CA ARG A 4 21.81 10.80 -8.61
C ARG A 4 21.11 11.67 -7.59
N GLU A 5 20.54 12.77 -8.04
CA GLU A 5 19.69 13.62 -7.21
C GLU A 5 18.33 12.93 -7.05
N ILE A 6 17.87 12.79 -5.81
CA ILE A 6 16.55 12.24 -5.51
C ILE A 6 15.52 13.33 -5.77
N ASP A 7 14.57 13.05 -6.66
CA ASP A 7 13.42 13.94 -6.90
C ASP A 7 12.43 13.80 -5.74
N THR A 8 12.51 14.75 -4.80
CA THR A 8 11.67 14.77 -3.60
C THR A 8 10.21 15.09 -3.94
N GLU A 9 9.95 15.90 -4.97
CA GLU A 9 8.60 16.23 -5.41
C GLU A 9 7.90 14.97 -5.95
N ALA A 10 8.57 14.22 -6.84
CA ALA A 10 8.05 12.97 -7.37
C ALA A 10 7.77 11.92 -6.28
N ILE A 11 8.61 11.86 -5.23
CA ILE A 11 8.36 10.97 -4.08
C ILE A 11 7.10 11.39 -3.32
N GLN A 12 6.90 12.69 -3.07
CA GLN A 12 5.71 13.17 -2.37
C GLN A 12 4.43 12.95 -3.18
N GLU A 13 4.46 13.19 -4.49
CA GLU A 13 3.36 12.89 -5.39
C GLU A 13 3.00 11.39 -5.36
N TYR A 14 4.01 10.52 -5.41
CA TYR A 14 3.78 9.09 -5.37
C TYR A 14 3.26 8.61 -4.01
N LYS A 15 3.77 9.17 -2.89
CA LYS A 15 3.21 8.93 -1.55
C LYS A 15 1.75 9.36 -1.49
N ALA A 16 1.39 10.53 -2.01
CA ALA A 16 0.01 11.00 -2.04
C ALA A 16 -0.90 10.06 -2.84
N LEU A 17 -0.44 9.57 -4.00
CA LEU A 17 -1.17 8.58 -4.80
C LEU A 17 -1.39 7.28 -4.03
N ILE A 18 -0.35 6.74 -3.37
CA ILE A 18 -0.47 5.51 -2.57
C ILE A 18 -1.48 5.72 -1.44
N GLN A 19 -1.47 6.88 -0.77
CA GLN A 19 -2.40 7.19 0.31
C GLN A 19 -3.84 7.22 -0.20
N GLU A 20 -4.11 7.86 -1.35
CA GLU A 20 -5.44 7.86 -1.96
C GLU A 20 -5.94 6.43 -2.25
N GLN A 21 -5.06 5.55 -2.74
CA GLN A 21 -5.43 4.15 -2.98
C GLN A 21 -5.71 3.40 -1.67
N LEU A 22 -4.92 3.64 -0.62
CA LEU A 22 -5.16 3.06 0.70
C LEU A 22 -6.49 3.54 1.30
N ASP A 23 -6.80 4.82 1.18
CA ASP A 23 -8.08 5.39 1.63
C ASP A 23 -9.25 4.73 0.91
N HIS A 24 -9.14 4.53 -0.42
CA HIS A 24 -10.15 3.81 -1.18
C HIS A 24 -10.32 2.35 -0.74
N LEU A 25 -9.21 1.67 -0.41
CA LEU A 25 -9.25 0.31 0.13
C LEU A 25 -9.93 0.27 1.51
N ASP A 26 -9.67 1.26 2.35
CA ASP A 26 -10.28 1.38 3.67
C ASP A 26 -11.79 1.71 3.58
N GLU A 27 -12.29 2.22 2.45
CA GLU A 27 -13.73 2.35 2.19
C GLU A 27 -14.41 1.05 1.73
N ILE A 28 -13.73 0.24 0.91
CA ILE A 28 -14.33 -0.94 0.26
C ILE A 28 -14.21 -2.21 1.11
N ILE A 29 -13.06 -2.45 1.73
CA ILE A 29 -12.79 -3.66 2.52
C ILE A 29 -13.81 -3.84 3.65
N PRO A 30 -14.20 -2.80 4.43
CA PRO A 30 -15.22 -2.95 5.46
C PRO A 30 -16.56 -3.45 4.91
N ARG A 31 -16.93 -3.10 3.67
CA ARG A 31 -18.21 -3.51 3.08
C ARG A 31 -18.28 -5.01 2.79
N LEU A 32 -17.13 -5.66 2.58
CA LEU A 32 -16.99 -7.10 2.37
C LEU A 32 -16.96 -7.90 3.67
N LYS A 33 -16.86 -7.25 4.85
CA LYS A 33 -16.89 -7.95 6.14
C LYS A 33 -18.24 -8.65 6.34
N LYS A 34 -18.20 -9.80 7.03
CA LYS A 34 -19.40 -10.55 7.39
C LYS A 34 -20.45 -9.63 8.03
N GLY A 35 -21.67 -9.65 7.50
CA GLY A 35 -22.80 -8.86 8.00
C GLY A 35 -22.95 -7.48 7.37
N GLN A 36 -21.94 -7.00 6.64
CA GLN A 36 -22.01 -5.77 5.84
C GLN A 36 -22.61 -6.03 4.45
N VAL A 37 -22.85 -4.97 3.69
CA VAL A 37 -23.63 -4.99 2.44
C VAL A 37 -23.10 -6.03 1.44
N LEU A 38 -21.79 -6.14 1.27
CA LEU A 38 -21.15 -7.07 0.33
C LEU A 38 -20.70 -8.38 0.99
N GLY A 39 -20.64 -8.43 2.32
CA GLY A 39 -20.30 -9.64 3.09
C GLY A 39 -21.48 -10.55 3.41
N ARG A 40 -22.66 -10.31 2.83
CA ARG A 40 -23.85 -11.17 2.97
C ARG A 40 -23.97 -12.07 1.75
N LEU A 41 -24.22 -13.36 2.00
CA LEU A 41 -24.53 -14.31 0.95
C LEU A 41 -25.87 -13.99 0.29
N PRO A 42 -25.95 -13.96 -1.05
CA PRO A 42 -27.21 -13.87 -1.77
C PRO A 42 -28.14 -15.06 -1.47
N ALA A 43 -29.45 -14.83 -1.60
CA ALA A 43 -30.44 -15.89 -1.49
C ALA A 43 -30.51 -16.71 -2.79
N PHE A 44 -29.62 -17.69 -2.95
CA PHE A 44 -29.51 -18.49 -4.19
C PHE A 44 -30.70 -19.40 -4.51
N GLY A 45 -31.64 -19.62 -3.58
CA GLY A 45 -32.76 -20.54 -3.77
C GLY A 45 -32.37 -22.02 -3.61
N GLN A 46 -33.24 -22.92 -4.10
CA GLN A 46 -33.12 -24.39 -3.97
C GLN A 46 -33.11 -25.15 -5.30
N LEU A 47 -32.96 -24.45 -6.43
CA LEU A 47 -32.79 -25.11 -7.73
C LEU A 47 -31.43 -25.83 -7.79
N ASP A 48 -31.27 -26.82 -8.67
CA ASP A 48 -30.01 -27.58 -8.80
C ASP A 48 -28.78 -26.67 -9.05
N ALA A 49 -28.95 -25.59 -9.81
CA ALA A 49 -27.90 -24.61 -10.07
C ALA A 49 -27.50 -23.75 -8.83
N SER A 50 -28.31 -23.76 -7.77
CA SER A 50 -28.11 -22.92 -6.58
C SER A 50 -26.88 -23.34 -5.77
N ALA A 51 -26.55 -24.63 -5.77
CA ALA A 51 -25.35 -25.13 -5.10
C ALA A 51 -24.08 -24.59 -5.78
N THR A 52 -24.00 -24.70 -7.10
CA THR A 52 -22.89 -24.16 -7.89
C THR A 52 -22.79 -22.64 -7.77
N ALA A 53 -23.92 -21.92 -7.83
CA ALA A 53 -23.93 -20.46 -7.68
C ALA A 53 -23.41 -20.02 -6.30
N ARG A 54 -23.76 -20.74 -5.23
CA ARG A 54 -23.26 -20.50 -3.87
C ARG A 54 -21.75 -20.68 -3.80
N THR A 55 -21.22 -21.81 -4.28
CA THR A 55 -19.78 -22.07 -4.29
C THR A 55 -19.02 -21.03 -5.09
N ASN A 56 -19.50 -20.67 -6.28
CA ASN A 56 -18.86 -19.65 -7.11
C ASN A 56 -18.82 -18.29 -6.40
N TYR A 57 -19.90 -17.90 -5.73
CA TYR A 57 -19.95 -16.67 -4.95
C TYR A 57 -18.97 -16.70 -3.77
N GLU A 58 -18.92 -17.80 -3.03
CA GLU A 58 -18.00 -17.95 -1.88
C GLU A 58 -16.55 -17.85 -2.34
N THR A 59 -16.18 -18.55 -3.43
CA THR A 59 -14.84 -18.48 -4.01
C THR A 59 -14.51 -17.07 -4.52
N PHE A 60 -15.44 -16.43 -5.23
CA PHE A 60 -15.25 -15.07 -5.71
C PHE A 60 -15.02 -14.12 -4.53
N HIS A 61 -15.89 -14.18 -3.51
CA HIS A 61 -15.81 -13.32 -2.34
C HIS A 61 -14.49 -13.51 -1.57
N SER A 62 -14.09 -14.75 -1.30
CA SER A 62 -12.82 -15.02 -0.60
C SER A 62 -11.62 -14.54 -1.42
N THR A 63 -11.61 -14.81 -2.72
CA THR A 63 -10.53 -14.36 -3.62
C THR A 63 -10.44 -12.84 -3.68
N THR A 64 -11.56 -12.14 -3.82
CA THR A 64 -11.60 -10.67 -3.81
C THR A 64 -11.11 -10.11 -2.49
N TRP A 65 -11.53 -10.69 -1.37
CA TRP A 65 -11.06 -10.30 -0.04
C TRP A 65 -9.54 -10.43 0.06
N ASP A 66 -8.98 -11.60 -0.26
CA ASP A 66 -7.54 -11.85 -0.16
C ASP A 66 -6.75 -10.91 -1.07
N ASN A 67 -7.22 -10.68 -2.30
CA ASN A 67 -6.57 -9.76 -3.24
C ASN A 67 -6.53 -8.32 -2.71
N LEU A 68 -7.63 -7.83 -2.12
CA LEU A 68 -7.68 -6.47 -1.55
C LEU A 68 -6.78 -6.34 -0.32
N GLN A 69 -6.73 -7.38 0.53
CA GLN A 69 -5.83 -7.40 1.69
C GLN A 69 -4.36 -7.41 1.25
N ASN A 70 -4.01 -8.21 0.24
CA ASN A 70 -2.66 -8.25 -0.32
C ASN A 70 -2.27 -6.90 -0.93
N LEU A 71 -3.19 -6.26 -1.67
CA LEU A 71 -2.96 -4.93 -2.23
C LEU A 71 -2.72 -3.89 -1.13
N ARG A 72 -3.54 -3.91 -0.07
CA ARG A 72 -3.38 -3.02 1.10
C ARG A 72 -2.00 -3.18 1.74
N VAL A 73 -1.56 -4.42 1.99
CA VAL A 73 -0.23 -4.71 2.56
C VAL A 73 0.88 -4.24 1.63
N ALA A 74 0.76 -4.49 0.32
CA ALA A 74 1.76 -4.06 -0.66
C ALA A 74 1.90 -2.54 -0.70
N LEU A 75 0.79 -1.80 -0.73
CA LEU A 75 0.79 -0.34 -0.73
C LEU A 75 1.35 0.25 0.57
N SER A 76 0.98 -0.30 1.73
CA SER A 76 1.57 0.10 3.01
C SER A 76 3.08 -0.19 3.07
N GLY A 77 3.53 -1.32 2.50
CA GLY A 77 4.94 -1.65 2.38
C GLY A 77 5.71 -0.67 1.48
N MET A 78 5.12 -0.29 0.33
CA MET A 78 5.69 0.73 -0.55
C MET A 78 5.82 2.08 0.16
N MET A 79 4.80 2.50 0.91
CA MET A 79 4.84 3.74 1.70
C MET A 79 5.99 3.71 2.72
N ALA A 80 6.14 2.61 3.44
CA ALA A 80 7.23 2.43 4.41
C ALA A 80 8.60 2.50 3.72
N THR A 81 8.80 1.79 2.61
CA THR A 81 10.06 1.84 1.85
C THR A 81 10.39 3.25 1.35
N LEU A 82 9.40 4.02 0.90
CA LEU A 82 9.59 5.41 0.48
C LEU A 82 9.90 6.34 1.65
N GLN A 83 9.45 6.03 2.86
CA GLN A 83 9.81 6.76 4.06
C GLN A 83 11.24 6.43 4.48
N ASP A 84 11.56 5.14 4.61
CA ASP A 84 12.90 4.68 4.98
C ASP A 84 13.98 5.20 4.01
N SER A 85 13.67 5.25 2.72
CA SER A 85 14.59 5.78 1.70
C SER A 85 14.82 7.29 1.84
N ALA A 86 13.82 8.04 2.30
CA ALA A 86 13.97 9.47 2.54
C ALA A 86 14.80 9.72 3.80
N ASP A 87 14.51 9.00 4.88
CA ASP A 87 15.21 9.12 6.17
C ASP A 87 16.70 8.73 6.02
N LEU A 88 17.02 7.67 5.27
CA LEU A 88 18.40 7.27 4.96
C LEU A 88 19.16 8.31 4.11
N SER A 89 18.46 9.02 3.22
CA SER A 89 19.07 10.09 2.42
C SER A 89 19.47 11.27 3.30
N GLU A 90 18.59 11.67 4.22
CA GLU A 90 18.85 12.77 5.17
C GLU A 90 20.04 12.44 6.09
N GLU A 91 20.09 11.22 6.64
CA GLU A 91 21.22 10.76 7.47
C GLU A 91 22.55 10.76 6.69
N SER A 92 22.53 10.35 5.42
CA SER A 92 23.72 10.35 4.56
C SER A 92 24.21 11.76 4.26
N ASP A 93 23.29 12.70 4.01
CA ASP A 93 23.65 14.10 3.71
C ASP A 93 24.23 14.80 4.96
N ASP A 94 23.64 14.57 6.14
CA ASP A 94 24.15 15.08 7.42
C ASP A 94 25.55 14.54 7.75
N ALA A 95 25.79 13.25 7.47
CA ALA A 95 27.10 12.63 7.65
C ALA A 95 28.14 13.26 6.71
N ALA A 96 27.78 13.49 5.43
CA ALA A 96 28.67 14.12 4.45
C ALA A 96 29.01 15.58 4.81
N VAL A 97 28.03 16.35 5.30
CA VAL A 97 28.25 17.73 5.77
C VAL A 97 29.17 17.75 7.01
N THR A 98 28.96 16.82 7.93
CA THR A 98 29.81 16.69 9.14
C THR A 98 31.25 16.37 8.76
N GLU A 99 31.46 15.45 7.82
CA GLU A 99 32.78 15.07 7.32
C GLU A 99 33.48 16.26 6.62
N LEU A 100 32.78 16.98 5.74
CA LEU A 100 33.32 18.19 5.08
C LEU A 100 33.74 19.27 6.08
N ASN A 101 32.89 19.55 7.08
CA ASN A 101 33.20 20.54 8.12
C ASN A 101 34.37 20.10 9.00
N SER A 102 34.56 18.80 9.23
CA SER A 102 35.71 18.27 9.96
C SER A 102 37.02 18.49 9.19
N TYR A 103 37.01 18.31 7.86
CA TYR A 103 38.17 18.55 7.01
C TYR A 103 38.53 20.03 6.88
N GLU A 104 37.56 20.95 6.84
CA GLU A 104 37.82 22.39 6.83
C GLU A 104 38.38 22.92 8.17
N GLY A 105 38.08 22.26 9.29
CA GLY A 105 38.61 22.64 10.61
C GLY A 105 40.07 22.21 10.86
N GLU A 106 40.63 21.32 10.05
CA GLU A 106 42.01 20.81 10.17
C GLU A 106 43.03 21.51 9.24
N LEU A 107 42.58 22.47 8.41
CA LEU A 107 43.42 23.29 7.52
C LEU A 107 43.70 24.68 8.08
#